data_AF-A0A8T4WV43-F1
#
_entry.id   AF-A0A8T4WV43-F1
#
_cell.length_a   1.000
_cell.length_b   1.000
_cell.length_c   1.000
_cell.angle_alpha   90.00
_cell.angle_beta   90.00
_cell.angle_gamma   90.00
#
_symmetry.space_group_name_H-M   'P 1'
#
loop_
_entity.id
_entity.type
_entity.pdbx_description
1 polymer ?
#
loop_
_entity_poly.entity_id
_entity_poly.type
_entity_poly.pdbx_seq_one_letter_code
_entity_poly.pdbx_strand_id
1 'polypeptide(L)' 'MEGKRMEAYAEHRTEDMHHCHLCERITYKKIPGKEIGEKWICIDCLRRLKEVLDNLEKWEEELALGEEMEEQIEKDLGI' A
#
# COMPACT_ATOMS: atom_id res chain seq x y z
N MET A 1 24.77 16.00 -31.52
CA MET A 1 23.96 14.88 -32.05
C MET A 1 23.74 13.78 -31.02
N GLU A 2 24.67 13.51 -30.11
CA GLU A 2 24.52 12.49 -29.06
C GLU A 2 23.42 12.78 -28.04
N GLY A 3 23.24 14.04 -27.60
CA GLY A 3 22.18 14.41 -26.65
C GLY A 3 20.78 14.04 -27.14
N LYS A 4 20.46 14.34 -28.41
CA LYS A 4 19.17 13.99 -29.04
C LYS A 4 18.93 12.49 -29.15
N ARG A 5 19.99 11.66 -29.28
CA ARG A 5 19.87 10.20 -29.28
C ARG A 5 19.64 9.65 -27.86
N MET A 6 20.24 10.28 -26.86
CA MET A 6 20.11 9.89 -25.46
C MET A 6 18.71 10.22 -24.93
N GLU A 7 18.15 11.37 -25.32
CA GLU A 7 16.77 11.78 -25.03
C GLU A 7 15.75 10.81 -25.63
N ALA A 8 15.86 10.50 -26.92
CA ALA A 8 14.96 9.54 -27.59
C ALA A 8 15.05 8.12 -27.00
N TYR A 9 16.25 7.68 -26.57
CA TYR A 9 16.43 6.40 -25.89
C TYR A 9 15.78 6.39 -24.50
N ALA A 10 15.88 7.48 -23.76
CA ALA A 10 15.23 7.62 -22.45
C ALA A 10 13.71 7.58 -22.59
N GLU A 11 13.14 8.36 -23.51
CA GLU A 11 11.70 8.39 -23.79
C GLU A 11 11.15 7.01 -24.15
N HIS A 12 11.80 6.31 -25.09
CA HIS A 12 11.34 4.97 -25.49
C HIS A 12 11.40 3.95 -24.35
N ARG A 13 12.40 4.05 -23.46
CA ARG A 13 12.54 3.14 -22.32
C ARG A 13 11.56 3.48 -21.20
N THR A 14 11.15 4.75 -21.05
CA THR A 14 10.13 5.13 -20.06
C THR A 14 8.76 4.56 -20.38
N GLU A 15 8.42 4.33 -21.66
CA GLU A 15 7.16 3.68 -22.04
C GLU A 15 7.05 2.25 -21.49
N ASP A 16 8.18 1.59 -21.21
CA ASP A 16 8.27 0.22 -20.68
C ASP A 16 8.49 0.14 -19.17
N MET A 17 8.27 1.26 -18.49
CA MET A 17 8.42 1.35 -17.05
C MET A 17 7.08 1.61 -16.36
N HIS A 18 6.94 1.03 -15.17
CA HIS A 18 5.92 1.36 -14.22
C HIS A 18 6.53 2.12 -13.04
N HIS A 19 5.84 3.16 -12.59
CA HIS A 19 6.16 3.90 -11.39
C HIS A 19 5.15 3.52 -10.30
N CYS A 20 5.62 2.91 -9.21
CA CYS A 20 4.76 2.58 -8.09
C CYS A 20 4.35 3.86 -7.35
N HIS A 21 3.05 4.11 -7.22
CA HIS A 21 2.56 5.29 -6.51
C HIS A 21 2.85 5.29 -5.00
N LEU A 22 3.08 4.12 -4.39
CA LEU A 22 3.30 4.03 -2.93
C LEU A 22 4.76 4.11 -2.51
N CYS A 23 5.67 3.47 -3.26
CA CYS A 23 7.10 3.43 -2.90
C CYS A 23 8.00 4.17 -3.89
N GLU A 24 7.42 4.82 -4.89
CA GLU A 24 8.11 5.60 -5.94
C GLU A 24 9.14 4.81 -6.76
N ARG A 25 9.20 3.48 -6.56
CA ARG A 25 10.10 2.62 -7.32
C ARG A 25 9.66 2.59 -8.78
N ILE A 26 10.60 2.96 -9.66
CA ILE A 26 10.46 2.77 -11.10
C ILE A 26 10.96 1.37 -11.44
N THR A 27 10.13 0.60 -12.13
CA THR A 27 10.39 -0.80 -12.50
C THR A 27 10.06 -1.06 -13.95
N TYR A 28 10.61 -2.11 -14.54
CA TYR A 28 10.17 -2.56 -15.86
C TYR A 28 8.76 -3.19 -15.79
N LYS A 29 7.97 -3.09 -16.86
CA LYS A 29 6.60 -3.65 -17.00
C LYS A 29 6.42 -5.11 -16.56
N LYS A 30 7.50 -5.90 -16.62
CA LYS A 30 7.51 -7.32 -16.20
C LYS A 30 7.34 -7.54 -14.68
N ILE A 31 7.45 -6.49 -13.86
CA ILE A 31 7.18 -6.61 -12.42
C ILE A 31 5.66 -6.68 -12.19
N PRO A 32 5.15 -7.68 -11.45
CA PRO A 32 3.74 -7.75 -11.11
C PRO A 32 3.30 -6.53 -10.31
N GLY A 33 2.12 -6.01 -10.64
CA GLY A 33 1.47 -4.91 -9.96
C GLY A 33 0.03 -4.81 -10.42
N LYS A 34 -0.68 -3.80 -9.92
CA LYS A 34 -2.09 -3.57 -10.25
C LYS A 34 -2.35 -2.08 -10.42
N GLU A 35 -3.20 -1.75 -11.39
CA GLU A 35 -3.79 -0.42 -11.52
C GLU A 35 -4.95 -0.28 -10.54
N ILE A 36 -4.91 0.76 -9.71
CA ILE A 36 -5.94 1.13 -8.75
C ILE A 36 -6.30 2.59 -9.05
N GLY A 37 -7.44 2.78 -9.73
CA GLY A 37 -7.75 4.06 -10.38
C GLY A 37 -6.69 4.39 -11.43
N GLU A 38 -6.17 5.61 -11.40
CA GLU A 38 -5.11 6.08 -12.31
C GLU A 38 -3.69 5.76 -11.83
N LYS A 39 -3.56 5.01 -10.72
CA LYS A 39 -2.28 4.76 -10.05
C LYS A 39 -1.88 3.31 -10.21
N TRP A 40 -0.65 3.07 -10.64
CA TRP A 40 -0.06 1.73 -10.62
C TRP A 40 0.64 1.46 -9.29
N ILE A 41 0.41 0.30 -8.69
CA ILE A 41 0.99 -0.12 -7.41
C ILE A 41 1.70 -1.47 -7.59
N CYS A 42 2.96 -1.56 -7.15
CA CYS A 42 3.74 -2.78 -7.24
C CYS A 42 3.25 -3.85 -6.25
N ILE A 43 3.51 -5.12 -6.58
CA ILE A 43 3.10 -6.26 -5.74
C ILE A 43 3.65 -6.20 -4.30
N ASP A 44 4.86 -5.68 -4.09
CA ASP A 44 5.45 -5.56 -2.75
C ASP A 44 4.64 -4.61 -1.87
N CYS A 45 4.22 -3.46 -2.42
CA CYS A 45 3.37 -2.51 -1.72
C CYS A 45 1.96 -3.08 -1.48
N LEU A 46 1.40 -3.84 -2.43
CA LEU A 46 0.11 -4.50 -2.24
C LEU A 46 0.16 -5.56 -1.13
N ARG A 47 1.25 -6.33 -1.04
CA ARG A 47 1.45 -7.30 0.06
C ARG A 47 1.52 -6.61 1.41
N ARG A 48 2.29 -5.52 1.50
CA ARG A 48 2.38 -4.72 2.73
C ARG A 48 1.03 -4.08 3.10
N LEU A 49 0.29 -3.59 2.12
CA LEU A 49 -1.05 -3.04 2.36
C LEU A 49 -1.99 -4.11 2.91
N LYS A 50 -1.94 -5.33 2.35
CA LYS A 50 -2.71 -6.46 2.87
C LYS A 50 -2.35 -6.73 4.34
N GLU A 51 -1.06 -6.85 4.67
CA GLU A 51 -0.62 -7.07 6.06
C GLU A 51 -1.11 -5.96 7.01
N VAL A 52 -1.12 -4.71 6.56
CA VAL A 52 -1.65 -3.58 7.35
C VAL A 52 -3.15 -3.75 7.58
N LEU A 53 -3.93 -4.09 6.55
CA LEU A 53 -5.38 -4.31 6.67
C LEU A 53 -5.71 -5.52 7.56
N ASP A 54 -5.00 -6.64 7.39
CA ASP A 54 -5.16 -7.84 8.21
C ASP A 54 -4.85 -7.56 9.71
N ASN A 55 -3.96 -6.61 10.00
CA ASN A 55 -3.67 -6.18 11.38
C ASN A 55 -4.64 -5.12 11.90
N LEU A 56 -5.24 -4.32 11.01
CA LEU A 56 -6.24 -3.33 11.38
C LEU A 56 -7.49 -4.01 11.96
N GLU A 57 -7.95 -5.10 11.34
CA GLU A 57 -9.08 -5.89 11.84
C GLU A 57 -8.85 -6.39 13.27
N LYS A 58 -7.65 -6.89 13.58
CA LYS A 58 -7.29 -7.32 14.93
C LYS A 58 -7.31 -6.17 15.93
N TRP A 59 -6.84 -5.00 15.52
CA TRP A 59 -6.83 -3.83 16.39
C TRP A 59 -8.25 -3.35 16.68
N GLU A 60 -9.15 -3.40 15.69
CA GLU A 60 -10.58 -3.10 15.88
C GLU A 60 -11.25 -4.09 16.86
N GLU A 61 -10.93 -5.39 16.76
CA GLU A 61 -11.39 -6.40 17.74
C GLU A 61 -10.87 -6.13 19.15
N GLU A 62 -9.60 -5.79 19.29
CA GLU A 62 -8.99 -5.44 20.59
C GLU A 62 -9.64 -4.20 21.22
N LEU A 63 -9.98 -3.20 20.41
CA LEU A 63 -10.68 -2.00 20.88
C LEU A 63 -12.08 -2.34 21.38
N ALA A 64 -12.85 -3.13 20.64
CA ALA A 64 -14.18 -3.57 21.05
C ALA A 64 -14.15 -4.38 22.36
N LEU A 65 -13.17 -5.28 22.52
CA LEU A 65 -12.97 -6.01 23.78
C LEU A 65 -12.62 -5.09 24.95
N GLY A 66 -11.85 -4.03 24.69
CA GLY A 66 -11.53 -3.00 25.69
C GLY A 66 -12.79 -2.27 26.17
N GLU A 67 -13.66 -1.86 25.25
CA GLU A 67 -14.95 -1.23 25.57
C GLU A 67 -15.86 -2.17 26.38
N GLU A 68 -15.96 -3.45 25.99
CA GLU A 68 -16.74 -4.44 26.74
C GLU A 68 -16.21 -4.67 28.16
N MET A 69 -14.87 -4.69 28.33
CA MET A 69 -14.24 -4.80 29.65
C MET A 69 -14.52 -3.58 30.51
N GLU A 70 -14.47 -2.37 29.95
CA GLU A 70 -14.77 -1.13 30.67
C GLU A 70 -16.21 -1.14 31.16
N GLU A 71 -17.17 -1.49 30.30
CA GLU A 71 -18.57 -1.66 30.71
C GLU A 71 -18.76 -2.70 31.82
N GLN A 72 -18.04 -3.83 31.74
CA GLN A 72 -18.15 -4.88 32.75
C GLN A 72 -17.59 -4.42 34.10
N ILE A 73 -16.49 -3.66 34.10
CA ILE A 73 -15.91 -3.08 35.30
C ILE A 73 -16.85 -2.05 35.93
N GLU A 74 -17.47 -1.17 35.14
CA GLU A 74 -18.48 -0.22 35.63
C GLU A 74 -19.66 -0.96 36.28
N LYS A 75 -20.18 -2.00 35.62
CA LYS A 75 -21.27 -2.84 36.16
C LYS A 75 -20.88 -3.53 37.46
N ASP A 76 -19.66 -4.07 37.55
CA ASP A 76 -19.19 -4.82 38.72
C ASP A 76 -18.82 -3.92 39.91
N LEU A 77 -18.31 -2.71 39.64
CA LEU A 77 -17.98 -1.72 40.66
C LEU A 77 -19.17 -0.83 41.05
N GLY A 78 -20.27 -0.89 40.30
CA GLY A 78 -21.50 -0.14 40.57
C GLY A 78 -21.32 1.37 40.48
N ILE A 79 -20.37 1.83 39.66
CA ILE A 79 -20.11 3.25 39.37
C ILE A 79 -20.79 3.61 38.06
#